data_AF-A0A318HHX2-F1
#
_entry.id   AF-A0A318HHX2-F1
#
_cell.length_a   1.000
_cell.length_b   1.000
_cell.length_c   1.000
_cell.angle_alpha   90.00
_cell.angle_beta   90.00
_cell.angle_gamma   90.00
#
_symmetry.space_group_name_H-M   'P 1'
#
loop_
_entity.id
_entity.type
_entity.pdbx_description
1 polymer ?
#
loop_
_entity_poly.entity_id
_entity_poly.type
_entity_poly.pdbx_seq_one_letter_code
_entity_poly.pdbx_strand_id
1 'polypeptide(L)'
;MIAKLTKMTSILFAGAAAAAIAAAPIAIADEPAPPPCFNPDGTPCTPAAGPQGAGAEVPGGPGAVAGSNGDVWAGVPNGPWAQAGPGGGIACIPGGPCRTIDLPG
;
A
#
# COMPACT_ATOMS: atom_id res chain seq x y z
N MET A 1 -6.77 36.48 44.68
CA MET A 1 -7.00 36.89 43.27
C MET A 1 -6.29 35.97 42.26
N ILE A 2 -5.19 35.31 42.61
CA ILE A 2 -4.42 34.40 41.72
C ILE A 2 -5.22 33.19 41.21
N ALA A 3 -6.05 32.55 42.05
CA ALA A 3 -6.83 31.37 41.66
C ALA A 3 -7.95 31.64 40.62
N LYS A 4 -8.46 32.88 40.54
CA LYS A 4 -9.44 33.27 39.51
C LYS A 4 -8.76 33.49 38.15
N LEU A 5 -7.53 33.98 38.15
CA LEU A 5 -6.76 34.24 36.94
C LEU A 5 -6.37 32.93 36.24
N THR A 6 -5.94 31.92 37.00
CA THR A 6 -5.58 30.59 36.46
C THR A 6 -6.74 29.87 35.76
N LYS A 7 -7.97 29.98 36.27
CA LYS A 7 -9.16 29.38 35.64
C LYS A 7 -9.54 30.07 34.33
N MET A 8 -9.35 31.38 34.22
CA MET A 8 -9.65 32.11 32.98
C MET A 8 -8.64 31.78 31.88
N THR A 9 -7.37 31.55 32.22
CA THR A 9 -6.33 31.15 31.25
C THR A 9 -6.63 29.79 30.60
N SER A 10 -7.11 28.82 31.38
CA SER A 10 -7.48 27.50 30.85
C SER A 10 -8.69 27.56 29.90
N ILE A 11 -9.67 28.42 30.19
CA ILE A 11 -10.85 28.61 29.34
C ILE A 11 -10.46 29.25 28.01
N LEU A 12 -9.55 30.24 28.04
CA LEU A 12 -9.05 30.89 26.82
C LEU A 12 -8.23 29.93 25.95
N PHE A 13 -7.41 29.07 26.55
CA PHE A 13 -6.61 28.10 25.82
C PHE A 13 -7.48 27.00 25.18
N ALA A 14 -8.50 26.52 25.89
CA ALA A 14 -9.46 25.55 25.36
C ALA A 14 -10.31 26.14 24.22
N GLY A 15 -10.73 27.40 24.33
CA GLY A 15 -11.45 28.11 23.28
C GLY A 15 -10.61 28.32 22.01
N ALA A 16 -9.33 28.68 22.16
CA ALA A 16 -8.40 28.83 21.04
C ALA A 16 -8.15 27.49 20.32
N ALA A 17 -8.02 26.38 21.08
CA ALA A 17 -7.84 25.05 20.50
C ALA A 17 -9.07 24.60 19.70
N ALA A 18 -10.29 24.82 20.22
CA ALA A 18 -11.52 24.48 19.51
C ALA A 18 -11.71 25.28 18.22
N ALA A 19 -11.37 26.58 18.24
CA ALA A 19 -11.39 27.41 17.03
C ALA A 19 -10.34 26.95 16.00
N ALA A 20 -9.16 26.51 16.45
CA ALA A 20 -8.14 25.97 15.56
C ALA A 20 -8.57 24.65 14.90
N ILE A 21 -9.33 23.79 15.59
CA ILE A 21 -9.86 22.54 15.03
C ILE A 21 -11.02 22.82 14.06
N ALA A 22 -11.89 23.79 14.37
CA ALA A 22 -13.01 24.15 13.50
C ALA A 22 -12.58 24.91 12.23
N ALA A 23 -11.48 25.67 12.31
CA ALA A 23 -10.89 26.39 11.18
C ALA A 23 -9.76 25.62 10.49
N ALA A 24 -9.36 24.46 11.04
CA ALA A 24 -8.41 23.58 10.37
C ALA A 24 -9.07 23.04 9.10
N PRO A 25 -8.43 23.19 7.93
CA PRO A 25 -8.86 22.49 6.73
C PRO A 25 -8.92 20.99 7.06
N ILE A 26 -10.00 20.33 6.66
CA ILE A 26 -10.02 18.87 6.65
C ILE A 26 -9.00 18.46 5.59
N ALA A 27 -7.76 18.21 6.02
CA ALA A 27 -6.74 17.58 5.20
C ALA A 27 -7.08 16.08 5.08
N ILE A 28 -8.20 15.79 4.43
CA ILE A 28 -8.32 14.55 3.69
C ILE A 28 -7.21 14.65 2.63
N ALA A 29 -6.27 13.72 2.67
CA ALA A 29 -5.33 13.51 1.58
C ALA A 29 -6.14 13.04 0.37
N ASP A 30 -6.81 13.97 -0.30
CA ASP A 30 -7.15 13.84 -1.70
C ASP A 30 -5.82 14.08 -2.44
N GLU A 31 -4.89 13.12 -2.30
CA GLU A 31 -3.73 13.08 -3.17
C GLU A 31 -4.29 12.97 -4.58
N PRO A 32 -3.96 13.89 -5.51
CA PRO A 32 -4.33 13.73 -6.89
C PRO A 32 -3.92 12.32 -7.30
N ALA A 33 -4.85 11.56 -7.88
CA ALA A 33 -4.55 10.22 -8.35
C ALA A 33 -3.21 10.28 -9.10
N PRO A 34 -2.22 9.44 -8.73
CA PRO A 34 -0.89 9.51 -9.32
C PRO A 34 -1.03 9.53 -10.85
N PRO A 35 -0.26 10.38 -11.55
CA PRO A 35 -0.41 10.55 -12.99
C PRO A 35 -0.43 9.17 -13.65
N PRO A 36 -1.36 8.93 -14.59
CA PRO A 36 -1.55 7.62 -15.18
C PRO A 36 -0.22 7.18 -15.81
N CYS A 37 0.32 6.09 -15.27
CA CYS A 37 1.53 5.49 -15.80
C CYS A 37 1.14 4.80 -17.12
N PHE A 38 1.83 5.18 -18.19
CA PHE A 38 1.68 4.58 -19.51
C PHE A 38 3.01 3.97 -19.94
N ASN A 39 2.94 2.76 -20.47
CA ASN A 39 4.04 2.14 -21.18
C ASN A 39 4.36 2.95 -22.47
N PRO A 40 5.57 2.83 -23.05
CA PRO A 40 5.92 3.46 -24.33
C PRO A 40 5.00 3.07 -25.52
N ASP A 41 4.22 2.00 -25.40
CA ASP A 41 3.21 1.56 -26.36
C ASP A 41 1.79 2.13 -26.11
N GLY A 42 1.62 2.97 -25.09
CA GLY A 42 0.36 3.63 -24.74
C GLY A 42 -0.60 2.78 -23.89
N THR A 43 -0.21 1.59 -23.46
CA THR A 43 -1.00 0.77 -22.52
C THR A 43 -0.82 1.25 -21.08
N PRO A 44 -1.84 1.15 -20.19
CA PRO A 44 -1.67 1.49 -18.78
C PRO A 44 -0.62 0.56 -18.14
N CYS A 45 0.25 1.11 -17.30
CA CYS A 45 1.10 0.29 -16.44
C CYS A 45 0.20 -0.49 -15.48
N THR A 46 -0.03 -1.76 -15.75
CA THR A 46 -0.70 -2.67 -14.83
C THR A 46 0.31 -3.33 -13.90
N PRO A 47 -0.12 -3.74 -12.70
CA PRO A 47 -1.36 -3.33 -12.02
C PRO A 47 -1.36 -1.93 -11.39
N ALA A 48 -2.46 -1.21 -11.61
CA ALA A 48 -2.85 -0.14 -10.70
C ALA A 48 -3.11 -0.75 -9.30
N ALA A 49 -2.42 -0.27 -8.28
CA ALA A 49 -2.66 -0.67 -6.90
C ALA A 49 -4.08 -0.28 -6.46
N GLY A 50 -4.79 -1.17 -5.77
CA GLY A 50 -6.15 -0.92 -5.28
C GLY A 50 -6.57 -1.90 -4.18
N PRO A 51 -7.84 -1.84 -3.72
CA PRO A 51 -8.35 -2.68 -2.63
C PRO A 51 -8.23 -4.19 -2.85
N GLN A 52 -8.10 -4.61 -4.11
CA GLN A 52 -7.95 -6.02 -4.48
C GLN A 52 -6.49 -6.47 -4.59
N GLY A 53 -5.53 -5.56 -4.43
CA GLY A 53 -4.12 -5.83 -4.58
C GLY A 53 -3.42 -4.88 -5.54
N ALA A 54 -2.16 -5.21 -5.82
CA ALA A 54 -1.28 -4.45 -6.71
C ALA A 54 -0.36 -5.41 -7.47
N GLY A 55 0.42 -4.88 -8.39
CA GLY A 55 1.46 -5.62 -9.06
C GLY A 55 2.10 -4.78 -10.15
N ALA A 56 3.01 -5.39 -10.90
CA ALA A 56 3.59 -4.79 -12.08
C ALA A 56 3.92 -5.86 -13.12
N GLU A 57 3.88 -5.49 -14.40
CA GLU A 57 4.42 -6.31 -15.48
C GLU A 57 5.30 -5.50 -16.44
N VAL A 58 6.27 -6.21 -17.02
CA VAL A 58 7.03 -5.77 -18.20
C VAL A 58 6.50 -6.53 -19.41
N PRO A 59 6.10 -5.88 -20.52
CA PRO A 59 5.66 -6.58 -21.73
C PRO A 59 6.69 -7.61 -22.22
N GLY A 60 6.27 -8.87 -22.34
CA GLY A 60 7.15 -10.00 -22.71
C GLY A 60 8.21 -10.35 -21.66
N GLY A 61 8.19 -9.70 -20.50
CA GLY A 61 9.17 -9.82 -19.44
C GLY A 61 8.55 -10.26 -18.10
N PRO A 62 9.27 -10.04 -17.00
CA PRO A 62 8.82 -10.42 -15.67
C PRO A 62 7.55 -9.70 -15.24
N GLY A 63 6.81 -10.35 -14.33
CA GLY A 63 5.66 -9.75 -13.67
C GLY A 63 5.53 -10.22 -12.22
N ALA A 64 4.81 -9.44 -11.43
CA ALA A 64 4.46 -9.76 -10.05
C ALA A 64 3.08 -9.22 -9.69
N VAL A 65 2.38 -9.92 -8.80
CA VAL A 65 1.09 -9.53 -8.23
C VAL A 65 1.08 -9.82 -6.73
N ALA A 66 0.46 -8.93 -5.98
CA ALA A 66 0.15 -9.08 -4.57
C ALA A 66 -1.35 -8.89 -4.40
N GLY A 67 -2.06 -9.96 -4.02
CA GLY A 67 -3.49 -9.98 -3.76
C GLY A 67 -3.85 -9.45 -2.38
N SER A 68 -5.08 -8.98 -2.22
CA SER A 68 -5.61 -8.47 -0.95
C SER A 68 -5.75 -9.51 0.16
N ASN A 69 -5.71 -10.80 -0.18
CA ASN A 69 -5.76 -11.92 0.76
C ASN A 69 -4.38 -12.32 1.32
N GLY A 70 -3.32 -11.59 0.97
CA GLY A 70 -1.94 -11.89 1.39
C GLY A 70 -1.21 -12.87 0.47
N ASP A 71 -1.87 -13.38 -0.58
CA ASP A 71 -1.20 -14.20 -1.59
C ASP A 71 -0.43 -13.30 -2.58
N VAL A 72 0.78 -13.70 -2.91
CA VAL A 72 1.67 -13.01 -3.85
C VAL A 72 2.21 -14.00 -4.86
N TRP A 73 2.43 -13.54 -6.08
CA TRP A 73 3.07 -14.30 -7.15
C TRP A 73 4.05 -13.41 -7.90
N ALA A 74 5.17 -13.99 -8.35
CA ALA A 74 6.09 -13.34 -9.26
C ALA A 74 6.73 -14.37 -10.19
N GLY A 75 7.04 -13.96 -11.41
CA GLY A 75 7.66 -14.86 -12.38
C GLY A 75 8.28 -14.16 -13.57
N VAL A 76 9.21 -14.88 -14.19
CA VAL A 76 9.83 -14.52 -15.47
C VAL A 76 9.34 -15.51 -16.53
N PRO A 77 8.92 -15.08 -17.74
CA PRO A 77 8.55 -15.99 -18.82
C PRO A 77 9.68 -16.98 -19.13
N ASN A 78 9.36 -18.28 -19.13
CA ASN A 78 10.33 -19.39 -19.26
C ASN A 78 11.45 -19.39 -18.21
N GLY A 79 11.31 -18.61 -17.13
CA GLY A 79 12.30 -18.44 -16.08
C GLY A 79 11.74 -18.78 -14.69
N PRO A 80 12.49 -18.45 -13.64
CA PRO A 80 12.08 -18.71 -12.26
C PRO A 80 10.75 -18.04 -11.91
N TRP A 81 10.02 -18.67 -11.01
CA TRP A 81 8.79 -18.13 -10.45
C TRP A 81 8.63 -18.51 -9.00
N ALA A 82 7.83 -17.75 -8.27
CA ALA A 82 7.47 -18.04 -6.90
C ALA A 82 6.03 -17.60 -6.60
N GLN A 83 5.42 -18.29 -5.65
CA GLN A 83 4.16 -17.93 -5.03
C GLN A 83 4.30 -18.02 -3.52
N ALA A 84 3.72 -17.09 -2.78
CA ALA A 84 3.69 -17.16 -1.33
C ALA A 84 2.35 -16.63 -0.82
N GLY A 85 1.98 -17.03 0.38
CA GLY A 85 0.78 -16.60 1.08
C GLY A 85 0.89 -16.89 2.57
N PRO A 86 -0.19 -16.64 3.34
CA PRO A 86 -0.18 -16.82 4.79
C PRO A 86 0.20 -18.24 5.25
N GLY A 87 -0.10 -19.26 4.45
CA GLY A 87 0.21 -20.67 4.77
C GLY A 87 1.61 -21.13 4.35
N GLY A 88 2.43 -20.26 3.75
CA GLY A 88 3.72 -20.64 3.20
C GLY A 88 3.88 -20.26 1.73
N GLY A 89 4.83 -20.88 1.04
CA GLY A 89 5.12 -20.56 -0.35
C GLY A 89 5.96 -21.59 -1.08
N ILE A 90 6.04 -21.42 -2.39
CA ILE A 90 6.79 -22.25 -3.31
C ILE A 90 7.62 -21.37 -4.25
N ALA A 91 8.84 -21.80 -4.54
CA ALA A 91 9.70 -21.20 -5.56
C ALA A 91 10.29 -22.29 -6.46
N CYS A 92 10.29 -22.05 -7.77
CA CYS A 92 10.71 -23.01 -8.77
C CYS A 92 11.63 -22.36 -9.81
N ILE A 93 12.58 -23.15 -10.31
CA ILE A 93 13.41 -22.81 -11.48
C ILE A 93 13.06 -23.81 -12.60
N PRO A 94 12.73 -23.36 -13.82
CA PRO A 94 12.49 -24.26 -14.95
C PRO A 94 13.69 -25.18 -15.22
N GLY A 95 13.43 -26.48 -15.36
CA GLY A 95 14.47 -27.50 -15.48
C GLY A 95 15.30 -27.74 -14.20
N GLY A 96 15.01 -27.01 -13.13
CA GLY A 96 15.65 -27.11 -11.83
C GLY A 96 14.67 -27.56 -10.74
N PRO A 97 15.09 -27.50 -9.47
CA PRO A 97 14.26 -27.93 -8.36
C PRO A 97 13.25 -26.85 -7.94
N CYS A 98 12.14 -27.30 -7.38
CA CYS A 98 11.26 -26.46 -6.58
C CYS A 98 11.62 -26.57 -5.09
N ARG A 99 11.27 -25.54 -4.32
CA ARG A 99 11.34 -25.51 -2.87
C ARG A 99 10.02 -25.00 -2.32
N THR A 100 9.47 -25.73 -1.36
CA THR A 100 8.24 -25.37 -0.66
C THR A 100 8.58 -25.11 0.81
N ILE A 101 7.97 -24.08 1.38
CA ILE A 101 7.99 -23.78 2.80
C ILE A 101 6.54 -23.74 3.24
N ASP A 102 6.14 -24.64 4.12
CA ASP A 102 4.82 -24.60 4.75
C ASP A 102 4.95 -23.95 6.13
N LEU A 103 4.10 -22.96 6.41
CA LEU A 103 4.02 -22.33 7.72
C LEU A 103 2.91 -22.98 8.55
N PRO A 104 3.10 -23.19 9.86
CA PRO A 104 2.01 -23.63 10.72
C PRO A 104 0.93 -22.54 10.77
N GLY A 105 -0.31 -22.93 10.49
CA GLY A 105 -1.48 -22.07 10.59
C GLY A 105 -1.96 -21.83 12.02
#